data_AF-A0A2R6M0R8-F1
#
_entry.id   AF-A0A2R6M0R8-F1
#
_cell.length_a   1.000
_cell.length_b   1.000
_cell.length_c   1.000
_cell.angle_alpha   90.00
_cell.angle_beta   90.00
_cell.angle_gamma   90.00
#
_symmetry.space_group_name_H-M   'P 1'
#
loop_
_entity.id
_entity.type
_entity.pdbx_description
1 polymer ?
#
loop_
_entity_poly.entity_id
_entity_poly.type
_entity_poly.pdbx_seq_one_letter_code
_entity_poly.pdbx_strand_id
1 'polypeptide(L)'
;MATLSGCSGLLAERGDTTQTTERDTTTTTTEVTETTTETTETDDEGGDGEEREWPPSASIVDLQTGPRTLALAPLQYRSNDGAEVTVEFAATATADRPATVRATLTNANDYENTFRLNETPPFNEVPSARLRDRSDLTYESTWYLVPTANHDLVEDDPDFGRGPEGYWRLVGNPGPEPPRTVRLKPDETVEGEYVLLGHAEVSGRPTGSYEFRGYDDTDLTITAWETGAPGPKDASRFEGASPPSLSPESDDSGGTKWYHDAGPETPVYLEPSTERARTPAKIDFTFRNFAREPAKGNPYHWVLYKFHDGEWFHVAPWGWPAPMGSVRPGGTEDWTLYAFGEDGVRVEGGSTVGFLGGGRYAFEVGMSLGKNSHAATFELVGEASTVEPMPGAESSRDGATVTVDAPDPDRDQRSGALRLTRTDAADERLISEQVMQRRFRALRNGLPFFESGVEEVVVETTENAAQRVTGYDADVRRFRFDGRAYEARYEAGPDE
;
A
#
# COMPACT_ATOMS: atom_id res chain seq x y z
N MET A 1 52.54 -4.82 -7.82
CA MET A 1 52.76 -6.19 -8.37
C MET A 1 51.40 -6.86 -8.45
N ALA A 2 51.11 -7.67 -9.49
CA ALA A 2 49.98 -8.62 -9.64
C ALA A 2 48.59 -8.18 -9.10
N THR A 3 47.52 -7.90 -9.86
CA THR A 3 47.13 -8.09 -11.28
C THR A 3 46.96 -9.54 -11.80
N LEU A 4 45.69 -9.93 -11.99
CA LEU A 4 45.08 -10.91 -12.93
C LEU A 4 43.59 -10.46 -13.00
N SER A 5 42.96 -10.12 -14.13
CA SER A 5 42.63 -10.90 -15.35
C SER A 5 41.73 -12.12 -15.04
N GLY A 6 40.56 -12.33 -15.66
CA GLY A 6 39.88 -11.59 -16.75
C GLY A 6 40.09 -12.21 -18.13
N CYS A 7 39.03 -12.70 -18.77
CA CYS A 7 39.00 -13.23 -20.14
C CYS A 7 37.57 -13.19 -20.72
N SER A 8 37.45 -12.89 -22.03
CA SER A 8 36.22 -12.96 -22.83
C SER A 8 36.48 -13.73 -24.13
N GLY A 9 35.46 -14.32 -24.75
CA GLY A 9 35.59 -15.03 -26.03
C GLY A 9 34.24 -15.19 -26.75
N LEU A 10 34.24 -15.13 -28.09
CA LEU A 10 33.05 -14.98 -28.95
C LEU A 10 33.21 -15.80 -30.24
N LEU A 11 32.12 -16.43 -30.73
CA LEU A 11 31.89 -16.92 -32.12
C LEU A 11 32.83 -18.06 -32.59
N ALA A 12 32.55 -18.95 -33.57
CA ALA A 12 31.35 -19.49 -34.27
C ALA A 12 31.79 -20.87 -34.87
N GLU A 13 31.12 -21.64 -35.76
CA GLU A 13 29.90 -21.53 -36.60
C GLU A 13 29.40 -22.98 -36.96
N ARG A 14 28.19 -23.09 -37.56
CA ARG A 14 27.64 -24.20 -38.40
C ARG A 14 27.94 -25.69 -38.14
N GLY A 15 26.87 -26.49 -38.08
CA GLY A 15 26.85 -27.93 -38.39
C GLY A 15 25.42 -28.43 -38.64
N ASP A 16 25.17 -29.05 -39.81
CA ASP A 16 23.83 -29.48 -40.27
C ASP A 16 23.57 -30.98 -40.02
N THR A 17 22.35 -31.35 -39.58
CA THR A 17 21.77 -32.69 -39.76
C THR A 17 20.24 -32.62 -39.67
N THR A 18 19.57 -33.25 -40.64
CA THR A 18 18.10 -33.31 -40.76
C THR A 18 17.49 -34.44 -39.93
N GLN A 19 16.27 -34.26 -39.41
CA GLN A 19 15.33 -35.39 -39.29
C GLN A 19 13.86 -34.95 -39.38
N THR A 20 13.06 -35.78 -40.04
CA THR A 20 11.65 -35.55 -40.37
C THR A 20 10.77 -36.49 -39.55
N THR A 21 9.64 -36.00 -39.06
CA THR A 21 8.46 -36.83 -38.77
C THR A 21 7.21 -36.11 -39.28
N GLU A 22 6.32 -36.84 -39.93
CA GLU A 22 5.11 -36.30 -40.58
C GLU A 22 3.91 -36.24 -39.63
N ARG A 23 2.82 -35.64 -40.10
CA ARG A 23 1.51 -35.68 -39.43
C ARG A 23 0.97 -37.11 -39.41
N ASP A 24 0.01 -37.35 -38.53
CA ASP A 24 -1.27 -37.86 -39.02
C ASP A 24 -2.44 -37.10 -38.37
N THR A 25 -3.63 -37.18 -38.96
CA THR A 25 -4.80 -36.38 -38.57
C THR A 25 -6.08 -37.22 -38.66
N THR A 26 -6.81 -37.35 -37.56
CA THR A 26 -8.11 -38.04 -37.54
C THR A 26 -9.18 -37.15 -36.92
N THR A 27 -9.96 -36.50 -37.78
CA THR A 27 -11.19 -35.79 -37.40
C THR A 27 -12.31 -36.79 -37.16
N THR A 28 -13.08 -36.61 -36.08
CA THR A 28 -14.41 -37.22 -35.94
C THR A 28 -15.38 -36.14 -35.46
N THR A 29 -16.43 -35.89 -36.23
CA THR A 29 -17.46 -34.88 -35.95
C THR A 29 -18.74 -35.57 -35.50
N THR A 30 -19.32 -35.15 -34.37
CA THR A 30 -20.72 -35.44 -34.04
C THR A 30 -21.41 -34.20 -33.48
N GLU A 31 -22.44 -33.81 -34.23
CA GLU A 31 -23.59 -32.92 -34.02
C GLU A 31 -23.83 -32.19 -32.69
N VAL A 32 -24.32 -30.96 -32.83
CA VAL A 32 -24.81 -30.04 -31.80
C VAL A 32 -26.26 -30.37 -31.43
N THR A 33 -26.68 -30.09 -30.19
CA THR A 33 -28.09 -29.83 -29.85
C THR A 33 -28.14 -28.71 -28.82
N GLU A 34 -28.37 -27.49 -29.29
CA GLU A 34 -28.62 -26.33 -28.44
C GLU A 34 -30.01 -26.45 -27.79
N THR A 35 -30.09 -26.16 -26.49
CA THR A 35 -31.38 -25.98 -25.79
C THR A 35 -31.45 -24.54 -25.32
N THR A 36 -32.01 -23.68 -26.17
CA THR A 36 -32.26 -22.28 -25.86
C THR A 36 -33.26 -22.17 -24.71
N THR A 37 -32.82 -21.61 -23.58
CA THR A 37 -33.71 -21.15 -22.52
C THR A 37 -33.69 -19.63 -22.54
N GLU A 38 -34.71 -19.02 -23.16
CA GLU A 38 -34.94 -17.59 -23.04
C GLU A 38 -35.17 -17.27 -21.55
N THR A 39 -34.39 -16.33 -21.01
CA THR A 39 -34.68 -15.69 -19.72
C THR A 39 -34.77 -14.20 -19.98
N THR A 40 -35.88 -13.60 -19.58
CA THR A 40 -36.32 -12.28 -20.04
C THR A 40 -35.42 -11.15 -19.53
N GLU A 41 -35.08 -10.21 -20.41
CA GLU A 41 -34.55 -8.91 -20.00
C GLU A 41 -35.64 -8.15 -19.24
N THR A 42 -35.44 -7.94 -17.94
CA THR A 42 -36.13 -6.89 -17.18
C THR A 42 -35.19 -5.70 -17.03
N ASP A 43 -35.58 -4.57 -17.62
CA ASP A 43 -35.01 -3.27 -17.27
C ASP A 43 -35.24 -3.03 -15.76
N ASP A 44 -34.16 -2.84 -15.00
CA ASP A 44 -34.22 -2.54 -13.57
C ASP A 44 -33.69 -1.12 -13.33
N GLU A 45 -34.60 -0.16 -13.29
CA GLU A 45 -34.28 1.26 -13.08
C GLU A 45 -33.93 1.55 -11.62
N GLY A 46 -32.70 1.98 -11.36
CA GLY A 46 -32.38 2.74 -10.15
C GLY A 46 -32.51 1.99 -8.82
N GLY A 47 -32.07 0.74 -8.74
CA GLY A 47 -31.88 0.05 -7.47
C GLY A 47 -30.76 0.68 -6.64
N ASP A 48 -31.07 1.11 -5.41
CA ASP A 48 -30.08 1.57 -4.42
C ASP A 48 -29.05 0.45 -4.20
N GLY A 49 -27.78 0.72 -4.51
CA GLY A 49 -26.74 -0.32 -4.52
C GLY A 49 -26.44 -0.86 -3.12
N GLU A 50 -27.06 -1.98 -2.75
CA GLU A 50 -26.75 -2.73 -1.53
C GLU A 50 -25.23 -2.96 -1.44
N GLU A 51 -24.59 -2.45 -0.40
CA GLU A 51 -23.16 -2.70 -0.16
C GLU A 51 -22.96 -4.21 0.03
N ARG A 52 -22.51 -4.88 -1.03
CA ARG A 52 -22.22 -6.32 -1.05
C ARG A 52 -21.31 -6.65 0.13
N GLU A 53 -21.89 -7.21 1.19
CA GLU A 53 -21.21 -7.38 2.47
C GLU A 53 -19.98 -8.28 2.27
N TRP A 54 -18.80 -7.71 2.49
CA TRP A 54 -17.54 -8.45 2.34
C TRP A 54 -17.42 -9.40 3.55
N PRO A 55 -16.97 -10.65 3.36
CA PRO A 55 -16.75 -11.54 4.49
C PRO A 55 -15.77 -10.91 5.49
N PRO A 56 -15.95 -11.16 6.81
CA PRO A 56 -15.14 -10.52 7.84
C PRO A 56 -13.65 -10.81 7.61
N SER A 57 -12.85 -9.76 7.56
CA SER A 57 -11.40 -9.85 7.31
C SER A 57 -10.57 -10.13 8.58
N ALA A 58 -11.22 -10.09 9.76
CA ALA A 58 -10.67 -10.46 11.04
C ALA A 58 -11.80 -10.82 12.03
N SER A 59 -11.48 -11.64 13.04
CA SER A 59 -12.35 -12.03 14.15
C SER A 59 -11.84 -11.32 15.40
N ILE A 60 -12.72 -10.65 16.13
CA ILE A 60 -12.34 -9.60 17.10
C ILE A 60 -12.97 -9.84 18.47
N VAL A 61 -12.16 -9.78 19.53
CA VAL A 61 -12.63 -9.88 20.93
C VAL A 61 -11.98 -8.84 21.84
N ASP A 62 -12.77 -8.23 22.72
CA ASP A 62 -12.27 -7.49 23.88
C ASP A 62 -12.10 -8.45 25.05
N LEU A 63 -10.94 -8.45 25.68
CA LEU A 63 -10.65 -9.30 26.83
C LEU A 63 -11.33 -8.75 28.09
N GLN A 64 -12.02 -9.62 28.83
CA GLN A 64 -12.58 -9.27 30.15
C GLN A 64 -11.52 -9.41 31.27
N THR A 65 -10.30 -9.82 30.92
CA THR A 65 -9.16 -9.98 31.85
C THR A 65 -8.30 -8.71 32.01
N GLY A 66 -8.42 -7.75 31.09
CA GLY A 66 -7.69 -6.49 31.06
C GLY A 66 -7.97 -5.73 29.77
N PRO A 67 -7.59 -4.45 29.62
CA PRO A 67 -8.04 -3.57 28.53
C PRO A 67 -7.34 -3.89 27.19
N ARG A 68 -7.59 -5.07 26.63
CA ARG A 68 -7.00 -5.54 25.37
C ARG A 68 -8.08 -5.96 24.38
N THR A 69 -8.02 -5.39 23.19
CA THR A 69 -8.77 -5.90 22.03
C THR A 69 -7.81 -6.69 21.16
N LEU A 70 -8.25 -7.86 20.70
CA LEU A 70 -7.50 -8.76 19.82
C LEU A 70 -8.22 -8.88 18.47
N ALA A 71 -7.46 -8.89 17.37
CA ALA A 71 -7.96 -9.29 16.05
C ALA A 71 -7.14 -10.47 15.52
N LEU A 72 -7.82 -11.57 15.20
CA LEU A 72 -7.28 -12.79 14.56
C LEU A 72 -7.51 -12.69 13.05
N ALA A 73 -6.48 -12.89 12.23
CA ALA A 73 -6.59 -12.89 10.76
C ALA A 73 -5.36 -13.54 10.07
N PRO A 74 -5.49 -14.11 8.85
CA PRO A 74 -6.73 -14.25 8.07
C PRO A 74 -7.71 -15.25 8.71
N LEU A 75 -9.00 -15.17 8.36
CA LEU A 75 -10.01 -16.12 8.84
C LEU A 75 -10.15 -17.36 7.96
N GLN A 76 -9.61 -17.31 6.74
CA GLN A 76 -9.57 -18.40 5.80
C GLN A 76 -8.29 -18.30 4.98
N TYR A 77 -7.58 -19.41 4.80
CA TYR A 77 -6.47 -19.52 3.84
C TYR A 77 -6.38 -20.95 3.29
N ARG A 78 -5.50 -21.18 2.32
CA ARG A 78 -5.21 -22.52 1.80
C ARG A 78 -3.73 -22.85 1.94
N SER A 79 -3.43 -24.09 2.34
CA SER A 79 -2.07 -24.62 2.39
C SER A 79 -1.56 -25.01 0.99
N ASN A 80 -0.25 -25.15 0.85
CA ASN A 80 0.41 -25.58 -0.40
C ASN A 80 0.00 -26.99 -0.86
N ASP A 81 -0.46 -27.86 0.03
CA ASP A 81 -0.97 -29.20 -0.24
C ASP A 81 -2.52 -29.25 -0.38
N GLY A 82 -3.19 -28.09 -0.40
CA GLY A 82 -4.59 -27.97 -0.76
C GLY A 82 -5.59 -28.23 0.38
N ALA A 83 -5.17 -28.08 1.63
CA ALA A 83 -6.13 -27.95 2.72
C ALA A 83 -6.71 -26.53 2.70
N GLU A 84 -8.00 -26.41 2.98
CA GLU A 84 -8.61 -25.14 3.34
C GLU A 84 -8.70 -25.06 4.86
N VAL A 85 -8.14 -23.99 5.42
CA VAL A 85 -8.10 -23.75 6.86
C VAL A 85 -8.98 -22.55 7.16
N THR A 86 -9.91 -22.70 8.11
CA THR A 86 -10.66 -21.57 8.69
C THR A 86 -10.33 -21.40 10.16
N VAL A 87 -10.41 -20.17 10.67
CA VAL A 87 -10.11 -19.84 12.07
C VAL A 87 -11.01 -18.71 12.59
N GLU A 88 -11.43 -18.77 13.86
CA GLU A 88 -12.18 -17.69 14.53
C GLU A 88 -11.98 -17.68 16.06
N PHE A 89 -12.22 -16.55 16.74
CA PHE A 89 -12.37 -16.55 18.20
C PHE A 89 -13.74 -17.10 18.60
N ALA A 90 -13.77 -18.30 19.19
CA ALA A 90 -14.97 -18.90 19.75
C ALA A 90 -15.37 -18.27 21.11
N ALA A 91 -14.41 -17.72 21.86
CA ALA A 91 -14.69 -16.97 23.09
C ALA A 91 -13.60 -15.97 23.48
N THR A 92 -13.99 -14.89 24.15
CA THR A 92 -13.06 -13.98 24.84
C THR A 92 -12.59 -14.53 26.20
N ALA A 93 -11.43 -14.07 26.66
CA ALA A 93 -10.88 -14.42 27.97
C ALA A 93 -11.66 -13.76 29.10
N THR A 94 -12.06 -14.55 30.09
CA THR A 94 -12.77 -14.12 31.30
C THR A 94 -11.92 -14.34 32.55
N ALA A 95 -12.47 -14.05 33.74
CA ALA A 95 -11.82 -14.35 35.02
C ALA A 95 -11.60 -15.86 35.25
N ASP A 96 -12.37 -16.71 34.55
CA ASP A 96 -12.50 -18.15 34.80
C ASP A 96 -11.95 -19.03 33.65
N ARG A 97 -11.82 -18.48 32.43
CA ARG A 97 -11.22 -19.17 31.28
C ARG A 97 -10.39 -18.25 30.36
N PRO A 98 -9.36 -18.77 29.66
CA PRO A 98 -8.70 -18.07 28.56
C PRO A 98 -9.64 -17.78 27.38
N ALA A 99 -9.17 -17.00 26.42
CA ALA A 99 -9.84 -16.85 25.12
C ALA A 99 -9.64 -18.14 24.32
N THR A 100 -10.70 -18.63 23.67
CA THR A 100 -10.62 -19.80 22.79
C THR A 100 -10.71 -19.42 21.32
N VAL A 101 -9.91 -20.11 20.51
CA VAL A 101 -9.91 -20.05 19.05
C VAL A 101 -10.38 -21.39 18.54
N ARG A 102 -11.32 -21.41 17.59
CA ARG A 102 -11.68 -22.60 16.84
C ARG A 102 -10.99 -22.54 15.47
N ALA A 103 -10.55 -23.69 14.98
CA ALA A 103 -10.07 -23.86 13.62
C ALA A 103 -10.69 -25.10 12.98
N THR A 104 -10.69 -25.12 11.66
CA THR A 104 -10.92 -26.32 10.85
C THR A 104 -9.79 -26.50 9.85
N LEU A 105 -9.51 -27.74 9.47
CA LEU A 105 -8.65 -28.09 8.34
C LEU A 105 -9.40 -29.12 7.49
N THR A 106 -9.86 -28.68 6.32
CA THR A 106 -10.66 -29.47 5.38
C THR A 106 -9.83 -29.80 4.14
N ASN A 107 -9.84 -31.06 3.69
CA ASN A 107 -9.23 -31.41 2.42
C ASN A 107 -10.07 -30.89 1.24
N ALA A 108 -9.60 -29.85 0.56
CA ALA A 108 -10.25 -29.26 -0.61
C ALA A 108 -9.80 -29.87 -1.95
N ASN A 109 -9.04 -30.98 -1.93
CA ASN A 109 -8.71 -31.78 -3.11
C ASN A 109 -9.81 -32.83 -3.38
N ASP A 110 -9.99 -33.21 -4.65
CA ASP A 110 -10.88 -34.30 -5.08
C ASP A 110 -10.30 -35.72 -4.84
N TYR A 111 -9.11 -35.80 -4.22
CA TYR A 111 -8.45 -37.05 -3.82
C TYR A 111 -8.04 -37.06 -2.34
N GLU A 112 -7.86 -38.26 -1.77
CA GLU A 112 -7.36 -38.45 -0.41
C GLU A 112 -5.87 -38.05 -0.33
N ASN A 113 -5.55 -37.07 0.52
CA ASN A 113 -4.20 -36.50 0.65
C ASN A 113 -3.64 -36.66 2.08
N THR A 114 -2.33 -36.48 2.25
CA THR A 114 -1.64 -36.48 3.55
C THR A 114 -1.00 -35.11 3.79
N PHE A 115 -1.61 -34.36 4.70
CA PHE A 115 -1.30 -32.96 4.99
C PHE A 115 -0.15 -32.80 5.97
N ARG A 116 0.62 -31.71 5.83
CA ARG A 116 1.69 -31.35 6.76
C ARG A 116 1.21 -30.33 7.78
N LEU A 117 0.95 -30.82 9.00
CA LEU A 117 0.44 -29.96 10.05
C LEU A 117 1.53 -29.05 10.63
N ASN A 118 2.80 -29.50 10.66
CA ASN A 118 3.94 -28.70 11.10
C ASN A 118 4.22 -27.43 10.27
N GLU A 119 3.55 -27.27 9.12
CA GLU A 119 3.65 -26.13 8.19
C GLU A 119 2.35 -25.29 8.15
N THR A 120 1.31 -25.65 8.92
CA THR A 120 -0.09 -25.17 8.77
C THR A 120 -0.67 -24.65 10.10
N PRO A 121 -0.53 -23.36 10.46
CA PRO A 121 -1.03 -22.82 11.73
C PRO A 121 -2.56 -22.68 11.76
N PRO A 122 -3.26 -23.03 12.87
CA PRO A 122 -2.74 -23.38 14.20
C PRO A 122 -2.56 -24.89 14.44
N PHE A 123 -2.49 -25.72 13.40
CA PHE A 123 -2.31 -27.18 13.54
C PHE A 123 -0.84 -27.60 13.69
N ASN A 124 0.12 -26.67 13.68
CA ASN A 124 1.56 -26.96 13.80
C ASN A 124 2.02 -27.32 15.23
N GLU A 125 3.30 -27.70 15.37
CA GLU A 125 3.90 -28.03 16.68
C GLU A 125 3.89 -26.80 17.59
N VAL A 126 3.07 -26.87 18.65
CA VAL A 126 2.72 -25.78 19.60
C VAL A 126 2.81 -24.38 18.98
N PRO A 127 1.78 -23.94 18.24
CA PRO A 127 1.79 -22.67 17.50
C PRO A 127 2.18 -21.54 18.45
N SER A 128 3.36 -20.96 18.20
CA SER A 128 3.93 -19.90 19.03
C SER A 128 4.30 -18.69 18.20
N ALA A 129 3.83 -17.54 18.65
CA ALA A 129 3.97 -16.27 17.97
C ALA A 129 4.82 -15.30 18.77
N ARG A 130 5.60 -14.49 18.07
CA ARG A 130 6.43 -13.43 18.67
C ARG A 130 5.92 -12.07 18.21
N LEU A 131 6.09 -11.09 19.09
CA LEU A 131 5.79 -9.70 18.79
C LEU A 131 6.72 -9.17 17.68
N ARG A 132 6.11 -8.65 16.62
CA ARG A 132 6.81 -8.05 15.46
C ARG A 132 7.55 -6.76 15.86
N ASP A 133 8.62 -6.44 15.13
CA ASP A 133 9.42 -5.20 15.18
C ASP A 133 10.15 -4.83 16.50
N ARG A 134 10.19 -5.71 17.51
CA ARG A 134 11.10 -5.54 18.67
C ARG A 134 12.43 -6.26 18.46
N SER A 135 13.52 -5.48 18.40
CA SER A 135 14.90 -5.97 18.22
C SER A 135 15.57 -6.40 19.53
N ASP A 136 15.03 -5.98 20.67
CA ASP A 136 15.29 -6.51 22.01
C ASP A 136 14.59 -7.86 22.21
N LEU A 137 15.07 -8.86 21.46
CA LEU A 137 14.56 -10.23 21.38
C LEU A 137 14.78 -11.02 22.69
N THR A 138 14.00 -10.75 23.72
CA THR A 138 13.78 -11.70 24.81
C THR A 138 12.63 -12.65 24.49
N TYR A 139 12.67 -13.89 24.99
CA TYR A 139 11.59 -14.87 24.82
C TYR A 139 10.29 -14.45 25.54
N GLU A 140 10.37 -13.40 26.37
CA GLU A 140 9.38 -12.80 27.25
C GLU A 140 8.26 -12.03 26.50
N SER A 141 8.03 -12.33 25.23
CA SER A 141 6.90 -11.80 24.45
C SER A 141 6.36 -12.85 23.47
N THR A 142 6.40 -14.12 23.88
CA THR A 142 5.82 -15.25 23.13
C THR A 142 4.37 -15.50 23.55
N TRP A 143 3.46 -15.65 22.58
CA TRP A 143 2.08 -16.12 22.76
C TRP A 143 1.92 -17.51 22.16
N TYR A 144 0.97 -18.30 22.67
CA TYR A 144 0.72 -19.68 22.28
C TYR A 144 -0.77 -19.90 21.98
N LEU A 145 -1.08 -20.63 20.92
CA LEU A 145 -2.38 -21.26 20.70
C LEU A 145 -2.22 -22.74 21.05
N VAL A 146 -2.60 -23.13 22.27
CA VAL A 146 -2.38 -24.50 22.75
C VAL A 146 -3.66 -25.32 22.55
N PRO A 147 -3.63 -26.50 21.89
CA PRO A 147 -4.82 -27.32 21.68
C PRO A 147 -5.43 -27.78 23.02
N THR A 148 -6.72 -28.10 22.99
CA THR A 148 -7.51 -28.60 24.13
C THR A 148 -7.97 -30.05 23.87
N ALA A 149 -8.61 -30.69 24.85
CA ALA A 149 -9.27 -31.98 24.66
C ALA A 149 -10.49 -31.93 23.71
N ASN A 150 -10.88 -30.74 23.20
CA ASN A 150 -11.87 -30.54 22.15
C ASN A 150 -11.24 -30.43 20.73
N HIS A 151 -10.01 -30.94 20.54
CA HIS A 151 -9.29 -30.92 19.27
C HIS A 151 -9.13 -32.37 18.75
N ASP A 152 -9.62 -32.68 17.55
CA ASP A 152 -9.75 -34.06 17.03
C ASP A 152 -8.46 -34.91 17.06
N LEU A 153 -7.29 -34.27 17.09
CA LEU A 153 -5.98 -34.92 17.09
C LEU A 153 -5.25 -34.89 18.47
N VAL A 154 -5.87 -34.42 19.55
CA VAL A 154 -5.25 -34.27 20.90
C VAL A 154 -6.25 -34.66 22.00
N GLU A 155 -5.84 -35.55 22.92
CA GLU A 155 -6.75 -36.11 23.95
C GLU A 155 -6.72 -35.37 25.31
N ASP A 156 -5.67 -34.60 25.61
CA ASP A 156 -5.47 -33.96 26.92
C ASP A 156 -5.65 -32.42 26.87
N ASP A 157 -6.21 -31.83 27.93
CA ASP A 157 -6.22 -30.38 28.14
C ASP A 157 -4.85 -29.86 28.63
N PRO A 158 -4.45 -28.62 28.25
CA PRO A 158 -3.15 -28.06 28.62
C PRO A 158 -3.14 -27.38 30.00
N ASP A 159 -2.05 -27.51 30.73
CA ASP A 159 -1.85 -26.81 32.01
C ASP A 159 -1.70 -25.29 31.80
N PHE A 160 -2.67 -24.51 32.27
CA PHE A 160 -2.63 -23.04 32.24
C PHE A 160 -3.04 -22.41 33.57
N GLY A 161 -2.67 -21.14 33.74
CA GLY A 161 -2.94 -20.40 34.96
C GLY A 161 -2.97 -18.90 34.76
N ARG A 162 -3.48 -18.19 35.78
CA ARG A 162 -3.62 -16.74 35.75
C ARG A 162 -2.35 -16.06 36.25
N GLY A 163 -1.86 -15.07 35.50
CA GLY A 163 -0.77 -14.18 35.91
C GLY A 163 -1.21 -13.12 36.93
N PRO A 164 -0.26 -12.40 37.55
CA PRO A 164 -0.58 -11.39 38.57
C PRO A 164 -1.42 -10.22 38.01
N GLU A 165 -1.28 -9.90 36.73
CA GLU A 165 -2.06 -8.89 36.01
C GLU A 165 -3.42 -9.41 35.49
N GLY A 166 -3.82 -10.64 35.83
CA GLY A 166 -5.12 -11.18 35.47
C GLY A 166 -5.23 -11.82 34.08
N TYR A 167 -4.18 -11.78 33.25
CA TYR A 167 -4.14 -12.50 31.97
C TYR A 167 -3.78 -13.98 32.14
N TRP A 168 -4.17 -14.80 31.16
CA TRP A 168 -3.87 -16.24 31.11
C TRP A 168 -2.52 -16.53 30.46
N ARG A 169 -1.76 -17.43 31.09
CA ARG A 169 -0.43 -17.89 30.69
C ARG A 169 -0.31 -19.42 30.80
N LEU A 170 0.63 -19.98 30.04
CA LEU A 170 1.03 -21.39 30.14
C LEU A 170 1.66 -21.70 31.51
N VAL A 171 1.44 -22.90 32.03
CA VAL A 171 2.03 -23.39 33.29
C VAL A 171 2.69 -24.75 33.05
N GLY A 172 4.00 -24.78 32.81
CA GLY A 172 4.71 -26.02 32.51
C GLY A 172 4.73 -26.34 31.01
N ASN A 173 4.41 -27.58 30.65
CA ASN A 173 4.45 -28.04 29.25
C ASN A 173 3.12 -27.74 28.53
N PRO A 174 3.14 -27.32 27.25
CA PRO A 174 1.92 -27.01 26.48
C PRO A 174 1.13 -28.26 26.01
N GLY A 175 0.91 -29.23 26.90
CA GLY A 175 0.16 -30.46 26.58
C GLY A 175 0.85 -31.37 25.55
N PRO A 176 0.10 -32.27 24.89
CA PRO A 176 0.55 -33.07 23.76
C PRO A 176 0.58 -32.23 22.46
N GLU A 177 1.58 -32.48 21.61
CA GLU A 177 1.64 -31.90 20.26
C GLU A 177 0.70 -32.65 19.29
N PRO A 178 0.02 -31.96 18.37
CA PRO A 178 -0.70 -32.60 17.28
C PRO A 178 0.27 -33.39 16.38
N PRO A 179 -0.18 -34.46 15.70
CA PRO A 179 0.67 -35.25 14.83
C PRO A 179 1.19 -34.42 13.66
N ARG A 180 2.48 -34.56 13.31
CA ARG A 180 3.11 -33.81 12.21
C ARG A 180 2.38 -33.92 10.87
N THR A 181 1.64 -35.00 10.64
CA THR A 181 0.80 -35.19 9.45
C THR A 181 -0.54 -35.83 9.78
N VAL A 182 -1.55 -35.53 8.98
CA VAL A 182 -2.88 -36.17 9.00
C VAL A 182 -3.27 -36.59 7.58
N ARG A 183 -3.98 -37.71 7.42
CA ARG A 183 -4.47 -38.20 6.11
C ARG A 183 -5.99 -38.07 6.07
N LEU A 184 -6.50 -37.37 5.07
CA LEU A 184 -7.91 -37.00 4.94
C LEU A 184 -8.41 -37.31 3.53
N LYS A 185 -9.61 -37.88 3.44
CA LYS A 185 -10.39 -38.05 2.20
C LYS A 185 -10.86 -36.69 1.66
N PRO A 186 -11.37 -36.59 0.42
CA PRO A 186 -12.05 -35.38 -0.04
C PRO A 186 -13.15 -34.96 0.94
N ASP A 187 -13.27 -33.65 1.18
CA ASP A 187 -14.22 -33.01 2.12
C ASP A 187 -14.07 -33.42 3.60
N GLU A 188 -13.16 -34.35 3.94
CA GLU A 188 -12.91 -34.78 5.32
C GLU A 188 -12.18 -33.65 6.07
N THR A 189 -12.67 -33.36 7.28
CA THR A 189 -12.31 -32.18 8.07
C THR A 189 -11.84 -32.58 9.46
N VAL A 190 -10.80 -31.90 9.94
CA VAL A 190 -10.34 -31.91 11.34
C VAL A 190 -10.83 -30.63 12.02
N GLU A 191 -11.44 -30.75 13.18
CA GLU A 191 -11.75 -29.61 14.06
C GLU A 191 -10.71 -29.46 15.18
N GLY A 192 -10.43 -28.21 15.56
CA GLY A 192 -9.53 -27.88 16.67
C GLY A 192 -10.03 -26.71 17.51
N GLU A 193 -10.13 -26.89 18.84
CA GLU A 193 -10.23 -25.77 19.79
C GLU A 193 -8.88 -25.57 20.52
N TYR A 194 -8.45 -24.31 20.58
CA TYR A 194 -7.18 -23.87 21.18
C TYR A 194 -7.42 -22.78 22.23
N VAL A 195 -6.61 -22.76 23.27
CA VAL A 195 -6.56 -21.67 24.26
C VAL A 195 -5.41 -20.70 23.95
N LEU A 196 -5.70 -19.40 23.92
CA LEU A 196 -4.69 -18.35 23.68
C LEU A 196 -4.01 -17.93 24.99
N LEU A 197 -2.75 -18.32 25.17
CA LEU A 197 -1.96 -18.16 26.39
C LEU A 197 -0.69 -17.31 26.18
N GLY A 198 -0.29 -16.54 27.19
CA GLY A 198 1.04 -15.91 27.24
C GLY A 198 2.13 -16.86 27.77
N HIS A 199 3.40 -16.51 27.52
CA HIS A 199 4.55 -17.22 28.09
C HIS A 199 4.57 -17.20 29.63
N ALA A 200 5.02 -18.29 30.24
CA ALA A 200 4.91 -18.55 31.68
C ALA A 200 5.57 -17.48 32.57
N GLU A 201 6.70 -16.93 32.13
CA GLU A 201 7.50 -15.96 32.90
C GLU A 201 7.05 -14.50 32.72
N VAL A 202 6.08 -14.24 31.85
CA VAL A 202 5.67 -12.89 31.44
C VAL A 202 4.46 -12.41 32.26
N SER A 203 4.49 -11.15 32.67
CA SER A 203 3.30 -10.45 33.16
C SER A 203 2.71 -9.57 32.07
N GLY A 204 1.38 -9.46 32.05
CA GLY A 204 0.65 -8.62 31.10
C GLY A 204 0.38 -9.25 29.74
N ARG A 205 -0.09 -8.41 28.81
CA ARG A 205 -0.17 -8.65 27.37
C ARG A 205 0.30 -7.39 26.66
N PRO A 206 1.49 -7.39 26.03
CA PRO A 206 1.93 -6.28 25.20
C PRO A 206 0.99 -6.01 24.01
N THR A 207 1.13 -4.85 23.40
CA THR A 207 0.40 -4.44 22.18
C THR A 207 1.27 -4.61 20.94
N GLY A 208 0.65 -4.86 19.80
CA GLY A 208 1.28 -5.10 18.50
C GLY A 208 0.89 -6.46 17.91
N SER A 209 1.56 -6.84 16.82
CA SER A 209 1.20 -8.02 16.01
C SER A 209 2.00 -9.26 16.41
N TYR A 210 1.30 -10.37 16.62
CA TYR A 210 1.84 -11.68 16.96
C TYR A 210 1.67 -12.64 15.77
N GLU A 211 2.80 -13.07 15.21
CA GLU A 211 2.88 -13.84 13.96
C GLU A 211 3.10 -15.34 14.24
N PHE A 212 2.05 -16.16 14.06
CA PHE A 212 2.09 -17.63 14.14
C PHE A 212 2.46 -18.18 12.75
N ARG A 213 3.74 -18.52 12.56
CA ARG A 213 4.27 -18.76 11.23
C ARG A 213 3.83 -20.08 10.61
N GLY A 214 3.50 -20.02 9.32
CA GLY A 214 3.29 -21.17 8.45
C GLY A 214 4.51 -21.47 7.58
N TYR A 215 4.26 -21.97 6.38
CA TYR A 215 5.25 -22.07 5.30
C TYR A 215 4.81 -21.18 4.13
N ASP A 216 5.78 -20.54 3.46
CA ASP A 216 5.53 -19.41 2.56
C ASP A 216 4.62 -18.35 3.21
N ASP A 217 3.76 -17.65 2.46
CA ASP A 217 2.96 -16.51 2.96
C ASP A 217 1.73 -16.91 3.83
N THR A 218 1.73 -18.10 4.46
CA THR A 218 0.57 -18.65 5.23
C THR A 218 0.57 -18.28 6.72
N ASP A 219 0.96 -17.04 7.05
CA ASP A 219 1.08 -16.57 8.43
C ASP A 219 -0.28 -16.24 9.08
N LEU A 220 -0.58 -16.90 10.19
CA LEU A 220 -1.72 -16.56 11.05
C LEU A 220 -1.31 -15.45 12.03
N THR A 221 -2.02 -14.32 12.05
CA THR A 221 -1.71 -13.16 12.89
C THR A 221 -2.75 -12.97 13.99
N ILE A 222 -2.31 -12.61 15.20
CA ILE A 222 -3.15 -11.95 16.20
C ILE A 222 -2.56 -10.58 16.54
N THR A 223 -3.28 -9.50 16.24
CA THR A 223 -2.87 -8.14 16.67
C THR A 223 -3.59 -7.76 17.96
N ALA A 224 -2.87 -7.13 18.90
CA ALA A 224 -3.40 -6.69 20.19
C ALA A 224 -3.22 -5.18 20.41
N TRP A 225 -4.25 -4.48 20.89
CA TRP A 225 -4.19 -3.05 21.23
C TRP A 225 -4.95 -2.71 22.52
N GLU A 226 -4.73 -1.50 23.05
CA GLU A 226 -5.47 -0.98 24.21
C GLU A 226 -6.94 -0.70 23.81
N THR A 227 -7.91 -1.40 24.40
CA THR A 227 -9.34 -1.33 23.97
C THR A 227 -9.91 0.08 23.94
N GLY A 228 -9.54 0.92 24.91
CA GLY A 228 -9.98 2.32 25.00
C GLY A 228 -8.90 3.35 24.67
N ALA A 229 -7.74 2.91 24.18
CA ALA A 229 -6.64 3.82 23.83
C ALA A 229 -5.78 3.32 22.63
N PRO A 230 -6.38 2.99 21.47
CA PRO A 230 -5.68 2.45 20.30
C PRO A 230 -4.72 3.43 19.60
N GLY A 231 -4.91 4.73 19.79
CA GLY A 231 -4.27 5.79 19.02
C GLY A 231 -2.88 6.22 19.50
N PRO A 232 -2.29 7.24 18.86
CA PRO A 232 -0.99 7.77 19.24
C PRO A 232 -1.02 8.36 20.66
N LYS A 233 0.09 8.22 21.38
CA LYS A 233 0.26 8.68 22.78
C LYS A 233 1.05 9.98 22.89
N ASP A 234 1.90 10.27 21.91
CA ASP A 234 2.69 11.49 21.81
C ASP A 234 1.97 12.52 20.91
N ALA A 235 1.96 13.78 21.32
CA ALA A 235 1.29 14.86 20.59
C ALA A 235 2.07 15.26 19.32
N SER A 236 1.33 15.53 18.24
CA SER A 236 1.87 16.04 16.98
C SER A 236 2.50 17.43 17.13
N ARG A 237 3.59 17.68 16.39
CA ARG A 237 4.17 19.03 16.20
C ARG A 237 3.23 20.00 15.48
N PHE A 238 2.14 19.51 14.92
CA PHE A 238 1.09 20.28 14.26
C PHE A 238 -0.25 20.25 15.02
N GLU A 239 -0.28 19.80 16.28
CA GLU A 239 -1.46 19.85 17.15
C GLU A 239 -2.11 21.25 17.11
N GLY A 240 -3.44 21.28 16.90
CA GLY A 240 -4.19 22.53 16.78
C GLY A 240 -3.97 23.32 15.48
N ALA A 241 -3.31 22.73 14.47
CA ALA A 241 -3.40 23.21 13.10
C ALA A 241 -4.82 23.02 12.55
N SER A 242 -5.16 23.79 11.53
CA SER A 242 -6.40 23.62 10.76
C SER A 242 -6.11 23.98 9.31
N PRO A 243 -5.43 23.11 8.54
CA PRO A 243 -5.19 23.32 7.13
C PRO A 243 -6.51 23.26 6.34
N PRO A 244 -6.57 23.86 5.12
CA PRO A 244 -7.69 23.62 4.22
C PRO A 244 -7.76 22.15 3.77
N SER A 245 -8.90 21.75 3.21
CA SER A 245 -9.06 20.40 2.65
C SER A 245 -8.04 20.10 1.55
N LEU A 246 -7.59 18.85 1.46
CA LEU A 246 -6.78 18.35 0.35
C LEU A 246 -7.61 18.16 -0.93
N SER A 247 -8.90 17.84 -0.77
CA SER A 247 -9.89 17.76 -1.84
C SER A 247 -11.07 18.70 -1.51
N PRO A 248 -11.13 19.91 -2.10
CA PRO A 248 -12.22 20.85 -1.85
C PRO A 248 -13.45 20.63 -2.77
N GLU A 249 -13.35 19.79 -3.80
CA GLU A 249 -14.39 19.61 -4.84
C GLU A 249 -15.23 18.33 -4.69
N SER A 250 -14.91 17.47 -3.71
CA SER A 250 -15.59 16.19 -3.50
C SER A 250 -16.53 16.24 -2.28
N ASP A 251 -17.70 16.86 -2.47
CA ASP A 251 -18.81 16.89 -1.49
C ASP A 251 -19.23 15.49 -1.00
N ASP A 252 -18.98 14.45 -1.80
CA ASP A 252 -19.25 13.05 -1.46
C ASP A 252 -18.16 12.38 -0.59
N SER A 253 -17.02 13.04 -0.32
CA SER A 253 -15.97 12.51 0.54
C SER A 253 -16.24 12.80 2.03
N GLY A 254 -15.76 11.93 2.92
CA GLY A 254 -15.90 12.10 4.38
C GLY A 254 -14.93 13.13 4.98
N GLY A 255 -14.16 13.83 4.14
CA GLY A 255 -13.04 14.68 4.52
C GLY A 255 -11.83 13.90 5.04
N THR A 256 -10.65 14.49 4.83
CA THR A 256 -9.37 13.98 5.34
C THR A 256 -9.37 13.93 6.87
N LYS A 257 -8.84 12.84 7.44
CA LYS A 257 -8.51 12.71 8.87
C LYS A 257 -7.01 12.91 9.04
N TRP A 258 -6.63 13.92 9.83
CA TRP A 258 -5.24 14.31 10.01
C TRP A 258 -4.59 13.59 11.19
N TYR A 259 -3.33 13.18 11.02
CA TYR A 259 -2.52 12.68 12.13
C TYR A 259 -2.43 13.67 13.31
N HIS A 260 -2.44 14.98 13.03
CA HIS A 260 -2.36 16.01 14.07
C HIS A 260 -3.66 16.23 14.86
N ASP A 261 -4.77 15.62 14.42
CA ASP A 261 -6.03 15.53 15.17
C ASP A 261 -6.18 14.17 15.87
N ALA A 262 -5.26 13.22 15.64
CA ALA A 262 -5.30 11.89 16.25
C ALA A 262 -4.77 11.95 17.69
N GLY A 263 -5.50 11.34 18.62
CA GLY A 263 -5.11 11.18 20.02
C GLY A 263 -5.31 9.74 20.49
N PRO A 264 -5.15 9.46 21.80
CA PRO A 264 -5.18 8.09 22.30
C PRO A 264 -6.45 7.30 21.97
N GLU A 265 -7.62 7.95 21.85
CA GLU A 265 -8.89 7.27 21.52
C GLU A 265 -9.08 7.02 20.01
N THR A 266 -8.21 7.55 19.13
CA THR A 266 -8.37 7.48 17.67
C THR A 266 -8.01 6.10 17.11
N PRO A 267 -8.96 5.34 16.51
CA PRO A 267 -8.72 3.96 16.11
C PRO A 267 -8.07 3.80 14.74
N VAL A 268 -8.11 4.80 13.86
CA VAL A 268 -7.52 4.76 12.51
C VAL A 268 -6.78 6.05 12.23
N TYR A 269 -5.50 5.94 11.85
CA TYR A 269 -4.62 7.08 11.62
C TYR A 269 -3.43 6.70 10.72
N LEU A 270 -2.81 7.73 10.11
CA LEU A 270 -1.59 7.61 9.30
C LEU A 270 -0.42 8.23 10.06
N GLU A 271 0.47 7.41 10.61
CA GLU A 271 1.57 7.83 11.49
C GLU A 271 2.87 8.08 10.71
N PRO A 272 3.41 9.32 10.69
CA PRO A 272 4.71 9.61 10.08
C PRO A 272 5.87 9.27 11.04
N SER A 273 6.88 8.53 10.57
CA SER A 273 8.09 8.21 11.36
C SER A 273 8.94 9.44 11.70
N THR A 274 8.77 10.54 10.98
CA THR A 274 9.10 11.89 11.45
C THR A 274 8.24 12.96 10.80
N GLU A 275 7.76 13.89 11.62
CA GLU A 275 7.06 15.10 11.20
C GLU A 275 8.02 16.23 10.74
N ARG A 276 9.34 16.04 10.86
CA ARG A 276 10.34 17.00 10.37
C ARG A 276 11.61 16.31 9.89
N ALA A 277 12.01 16.60 8.65
CA ALA A 277 13.23 16.07 8.05
C ALA A 277 14.01 17.15 7.28
N ARG A 278 15.25 16.84 6.87
CA ARG A 278 16.06 17.65 5.95
C ARG A 278 16.32 16.82 4.71
N THR A 279 16.12 17.40 3.52
CA THR A 279 16.43 16.72 2.25
C THR A 279 17.94 16.51 2.07
N PRO A 280 18.41 15.35 1.55
CA PRO A 280 17.63 14.17 1.20
C PRO A 280 17.13 13.40 2.43
N ALA A 281 15.85 13.00 2.43
CA ALA A 281 15.19 12.36 3.57
C ALA A 281 14.49 11.05 3.18
N LYS A 282 14.45 10.10 4.12
CA LYS A 282 13.48 9.00 4.16
C LYS A 282 12.44 9.36 5.22
N ILE A 283 11.16 9.29 4.88
CA ILE A 283 10.05 9.37 5.82
C ILE A 283 9.16 8.17 5.55
N ASP A 284 8.77 7.46 6.61
CA ASP A 284 7.84 6.33 6.52
C ASP A 284 6.49 6.76 7.07
N PHE A 285 5.41 6.28 6.46
CA PHE A 285 4.05 6.55 6.86
C PHE A 285 3.33 5.23 7.07
N THR A 286 3.00 4.91 8.33
CA THR A 286 2.29 3.68 8.69
C THR A 286 0.81 3.99 8.90
N PHE A 287 -0.05 3.50 8.02
CA PHE A 287 -1.49 3.50 8.28
C PHE A 287 -1.80 2.38 9.26
N ARG A 288 -2.52 2.67 10.34
CA ARG A 288 -2.92 1.69 11.36
C ARG A 288 -4.43 1.60 11.40
N ASN A 289 -4.98 0.38 11.33
CA ASN A 289 -6.40 0.13 11.50
C ASN A 289 -6.70 -0.66 12.78
N PHE A 290 -7.07 0.03 13.85
CA PHE A 290 -7.61 -0.56 15.08
C PHE A 290 -9.13 -0.41 15.21
N ALA A 291 -9.83 -0.02 14.12
CA ALA A 291 -11.29 -0.16 14.04
C ALA A 291 -11.68 -1.63 13.80
N ARG A 292 -12.98 -1.92 13.88
CA ARG A 292 -13.52 -3.28 13.69
C ARG A 292 -13.87 -3.62 12.24
N GLU A 293 -13.86 -2.62 11.37
CA GLU A 293 -14.12 -2.73 9.95
C GLU A 293 -12.79 -2.66 9.17
N PRO A 294 -12.65 -3.35 8.03
CA PRO A 294 -11.51 -3.15 7.15
C PRO A 294 -11.55 -1.74 6.53
N ALA A 295 -10.44 -1.01 6.62
CA ALA A 295 -10.22 0.11 5.73
C ALA A 295 -10.02 -0.42 4.30
N LYS A 296 -10.57 0.26 3.31
CA LYS A 296 -10.61 -0.18 1.89
C LYS A 296 -10.03 0.91 1.00
N GLY A 297 -9.55 0.54 -0.19
CA GLY A 297 -9.07 1.52 -1.17
C GLY A 297 -7.95 0.98 -2.03
N ASN A 298 -7.00 1.83 -2.41
CA ASN A 298 -5.90 1.46 -3.29
C ASN A 298 -4.53 1.71 -2.61
N PRO A 299 -3.72 0.67 -2.35
CA PRO A 299 -2.41 0.83 -1.70
C PRO A 299 -1.40 1.61 -2.57
N TYR A 300 -1.58 1.67 -3.90
CA TYR A 300 -0.73 2.48 -4.78
C TYR A 300 -1.16 3.94 -4.88
N HIS A 301 -2.35 4.29 -4.37
CA HIS A 301 -2.81 5.67 -4.29
C HIS A 301 -2.25 6.30 -3.01
N TRP A 302 -1.18 7.07 -3.17
CA TRP A 302 -0.69 8.05 -2.19
C TRP A 302 -0.60 9.39 -2.89
N VAL A 303 -0.69 10.50 -2.15
CA VAL A 303 -0.59 11.85 -2.72
C VAL A 303 0.24 12.76 -1.81
N LEU A 304 1.25 13.41 -2.39
CA LEU A 304 2.09 14.41 -1.75
C LEU A 304 1.62 15.81 -2.18
N TYR A 305 1.25 16.64 -1.20
CA TYR A 305 0.88 18.03 -1.37
C TYR A 305 1.88 18.98 -0.71
N LYS A 306 2.16 20.12 -1.33
CA LYS A 306 2.89 21.26 -0.75
C LYS A 306 1.91 22.28 -0.21
N PHE A 307 2.15 22.82 0.99
CA PHE A 307 1.44 24.01 1.47
C PHE A 307 2.16 25.28 1.00
N HIS A 308 1.45 26.17 0.30
CA HIS A 308 1.99 27.42 -0.22
C HIS A 308 0.90 28.50 -0.26
N ASP A 309 1.20 29.71 0.22
CA ASP A 309 0.29 30.87 0.26
C ASP A 309 -1.12 30.63 0.83
N GLY A 310 -1.28 29.65 1.71
CA GLY A 310 -2.57 29.30 2.32
C GLY A 310 -3.32 28.14 1.64
N GLU A 311 -2.79 27.60 0.54
CA GLU A 311 -3.42 26.57 -0.30
C GLU A 311 -2.56 25.30 -0.37
N TRP A 312 -3.18 24.17 -0.74
CA TRP A 312 -2.48 22.90 -1.01
C TRP A 312 -2.29 22.68 -2.51
N PHE A 313 -1.08 22.32 -2.90
CA PHE A 313 -0.70 22.02 -4.28
C PHE A 313 -0.27 20.56 -4.40
N HIS A 314 -1.00 19.75 -5.17
CA HIS A 314 -0.59 18.37 -5.48
C HIS A 314 0.73 18.39 -6.26
N VAL A 315 1.77 17.72 -5.73
CA VAL A 315 3.11 17.64 -6.32
C VAL A 315 3.32 16.31 -7.06
N ALA A 316 2.99 15.19 -6.43
CA ALA A 316 3.15 13.84 -6.99
C ALA A 316 2.28 12.82 -6.23
N PRO A 317 1.92 11.67 -6.83
CA PRO A 317 2.18 11.24 -8.19
C PRO A 317 1.00 11.56 -9.14
N TRP A 318 1.29 11.87 -10.39
CA TRP A 318 0.27 12.23 -11.40
C TRP A 318 -0.40 11.03 -12.08
N GLY A 319 -0.54 9.92 -11.34
CA GLY A 319 -1.12 8.67 -11.81
C GLY A 319 -0.55 7.45 -11.07
N TRP A 320 -1.39 6.43 -10.90
CA TRP A 320 -1.12 5.19 -10.16
C TRP A 320 -1.91 4.03 -10.80
N PRO A 321 -1.47 2.76 -10.67
CA PRO A 321 -2.34 1.62 -10.97
C PRO A 321 -3.52 1.60 -9.98
N ALA A 322 -4.67 1.09 -10.39
CA ALA A 322 -5.91 1.14 -9.60
C ALA A 322 -6.47 -0.23 -9.15
N PRO A 323 -5.67 -1.11 -8.50
CA PRO A 323 -6.22 -2.28 -7.84
C PRO A 323 -6.98 -1.89 -6.55
N MET A 324 -7.90 -2.76 -6.14
CA MET A 324 -8.58 -2.66 -4.86
C MET A 324 -7.84 -3.51 -3.80
N GLY A 325 -7.67 -2.96 -2.60
CA GLY A 325 -7.07 -3.62 -1.44
C GLY A 325 -7.74 -3.20 -0.14
N SER A 326 -7.29 -3.77 0.98
CA SER A 326 -7.87 -3.48 2.30
C SER A 326 -6.89 -3.68 3.45
N VAL A 327 -6.86 -2.74 4.40
CA VAL A 327 -6.19 -2.93 5.69
C VAL A 327 -7.21 -3.51 6.67
N ARG A 328 -7.05 -4.79 6.98
CA ARG A 328 -7.88 -5.52 7.96
C ARG A 328 -7.85 -4.89 9.38
N PRO A 329 -8.82 -5.16 10.25
CA PRO A 329 -8.73 -4.85 11.68
C PRO A 329 -7.46 -5.42 12.30
N GLY A 330 -6.75 -4.62 13.10
CA GLY A 330 -5.42 -4.94 13.61
C GLY A 330 -4.31 -4.95 12.54
N GLY A 331 -4.59 -4.50 11.32
CA GLY A 331 -3.64 -4.42 10.22
C GLY A 331 -2.90 -3.08 10.14
N THR A 332 -1.79 -3.09 9.41
CA THR A 332 -1.07 -1.89 8.97
C THR A 332 -0.78 -1.96 7.47
N GLU A 333 -0.54 -0.80 6.87
CA GLU A 333 0.00 -0.64 5.51
C GLU A 333 1.06 0.48 5.57
N ASP A 334 2.16 0.35 4.84
CA ASP A 334 3.35 1.20 4.99
C ASP A 334 3.80 1.81 3.66
N TRP A 335 4.01 3.14 3.64
CA TRP A 335 4.57 3.88 2.50
C TRP A 335 5.86 4.59 2.89
N THR A 336 6.93 4.39 2.11
CA THR A 336 8.17 5.16 2.25
C THR A 336 8.24 6.28 1.20
N LEU A 337 8.41 7.53 1.65
CA LEU A 337 8.77 8.68 0.83
C LEU A 337 10.29 8.91 0.88
N TYR A 338 10.93 8.92 -0.28
CA TYR A 338 12.31 9.38 -0.45
C TYR A 338 12.29 10.79 -1.07
N ALA A 339 12.47 11.80 -0.24
CA ALA A 339 12.33 13.22 -0.59
C ALA A 339 13.68 13.89 -0.86
N PHE A 340 13.86 14.43 -2.07
CA PHE A 340 15.08 15.13 -2.52
C PHE A 340 14.79 16.58 -2.88
N GLY A 341 15.71 17.49 -2.54
CA GLY A 341 15.65 18.91 -2.94
C GLY A 341 16.20 19.16 -4.35
N GLU A 342 17.12 18.30 -4.80
CA GLU A 342 17.59 18.20 -6.19
C GLU A 342 16.82 17.09 -6.93
N ASP A 343 17.35 16.59 -8.05
CA ASP A 343 16.73 15.47 -8.78
C ASP A 343 16.64 14.19 -7.92
N GLY A 344 15.60 13.40 -8.15
CA GLY A 344 15.26 12.25 -7.33
C GLY A 344 16.02 10.99 -7.78
N VAL A 345 16.94 10.49 -6.95
CA VAL A 345 17.52 9.16 -7.16
C VAL A 345 16.44 8.10 -6.91
N ARG A 346 16.16 7.26 -7.91
CA ARG A 346 15.19 6.16 -7.79
C ARG A 346 15.70 5.14 -6.75
N VAL A 347 14.91 4.92 -5.71
CA VAL A 347 15.14 3.87 -4.70
C VAL A 347 14.10 2.76 -4.89
N GLU A 348 14.48 1.52 -4.63
CA GLU A 348 13.55 0.39 -4.61
C GLU A 348 12.78 0.34 -3.28
N GLY A 349 11.54 -0.19 -3.30
CA GLY A 349 10.71 -0.29 -2.10
C GLY A 349 10.13 1.03 -1.57
N GLY A 350 10.05 2.10 -2.38
CA GLY A 350 9.39 3.33 -1.98
C GLY A 350 9.25 4.38 -3.09
N SER A 351 8.66 5.51 -2.73
CA SER A 351 8.32 6.62 -3.62
C SER A 351 9.38 7.70 -3.60
N THR A 352 10.22 7.75 -4.64
CA THR A 352 11.14 8.89 -4.88
C THR A 352 10.38 10.11 -5.40
N VAL A 353 10.58 11.27 -4.78
CA VAL A 353 10.16 12.58 -5.32
C VAL A 353 11.30 13.59 -5.19
N GLY A 354 11.63 14.25 -6.29
CA GLY A 354 12.69 15.28 -6.38
C GLY A 354 12.17 16.71 -6.47
N PHE A 355 13.10 17.66 -6.44
CA PHE A 355 12.90 19.11 -6.53
C PHE A 355 11.99 19.69 -5.43
N LEU A 356 11.96 19.05 -4.26
CA LEU A 356 11.13 19.43 -3.11
C LEU A 356 11.79 20.53 -2.27
N GLY A 357 11.25 21.74 -2.35
CA GLY A 357 11.73 22.89 -1.57
C GLY A 357 11.33 22.81 -0.09
N GLY A 358 12.04 23.55 0.76
CA GLY A 358 11.73 23.68 2.18
C GLY A 358 10.31 24.21 2.44
N GLY A 359 9.67 23.74 3.51
CA GLY A 359 8.31 24.13 3.89
C GLY A 359 7.45 22.97 4.40
N ARG A 360 6.15 23.23 4.54
CA ARG A 360 5.14 22.26 5.01
C ARG A 360 4.57 21.45 3.85
N TYR A 361 4.36 20.16 4.10
CA TYR A 361 3.79 19.18 3.19
C TYR A 361 2.70 18.37 3.89
N ALA A 362 1.85 17.72 3.08
CA ALA A 362 0.93 16.66 3.51
C ALA A 362 1.17 15.42 2.65
N PHE A 363 1.15 14.25 3.29
CA PHE A 363 1.11 12.95 2.62
C PHE A 363 -0.25 12.30 2.94
N GLU A 364 -1.06 12.05 1.91
CA GLU A 364 -2.37 11.41 1.99
C GLU A 364 -2.30 10.00 1.42
N VAL A 365 -3.07 9.07 1.98
CA VAL A 365 -3.20 7.70 1.45
C VAL A 365 -4.64 7.42 1.01
N GLY A 366 -4.76 6.70 -0.11
CA GLY A 366 -6.00 6.25 -0.70
C GLY A 366 -6.64 5.06 0.00
N MET A 367 -6.39 4.87 1.29
CA MET A 367 -7.04 3.89 2.16
C MET A 367 -8.01 4.61 3.09
N SER A 368 -9.29 4.26 3.00
CA SER A 368 -10.38 4.94 3.71
C SER A 368 -11.13 4.01 4.66
N LEU A 369 -11.66 4.60 5.74
CA LEU A 369 -12.68 3.96 6.58
C LEU A 369 -14.01 4.65 6.26
N GLY A 370 -14.94 3.90 5.67
CA GLY A 370 -16.07 4.49 4.94
C GLY A 370 -15.55 5.50 3.90
N LYS A 371 -16.12 6.72 3.92
CA LYS A 371 -15.78 7.82 2.99
C LYS A 371 -14.53 8.64 3.39
N ASN A 372 -13.87 8.34 4.51
CA ASN A 372 -12.82 9.22 5.09
C ASN A 372 -11.40 8.85 4.61
N SER A 373 -10.67 9.75 3.95
CA SER A 373 -9.23 9.59 3.68
C SER A 373 -8.37 9.93 4.90
N HIS A 374 -7.09 9.57 4.89
CA HIS A 374 -6.18 9.78 6.02
C HIS A 374 -4.86 10.43 5.55
N ALA A 375 -4.38 11.43 6.27
CA ALA A 375 -3.18 12.17 5.90
C ALA A 375 -2.32 12.61 7.09
N ALA A 376 -1.02 12.76 6.85
CA ALA A 376 -0.03 13.24 7.82
C ALA A 376 0.62 14.55 7.33
N THR A 377 0.80 15.50 8.24
CA THR A 377 1.51 16.76 7.96
C THR A 377 2.98 16.63 8.35
N PHE A 378 3.90 17.16 7.54
CA PHE A 378 5.33 17.18 7.86
C PHE A 378 6.03 18.43 7.31
N GLU A 379 7.25 18.70 7.81
CA GLU A 379 8.09 19.82 7.39
C GLU A 379 9.40 19.32 6.79
N LEU A 380 9.71 19.73 5.56
CA LEU A 380 11.05 19.57 4.98
C LEU A 380 11.87 20.85 5.21
N VAL A 381 13.09 20.67 5.72
CA VAL A 381 14.06 21.75 5.95
C VAL A 381 15.08 21.73 4.81
N GLY A 382 14.96 22.71 3.91
CA GLY A 382 15.81 22.88 2.73
C GLY A 382 15.69 24.31 2.19
N GLU A 383 16.33 24.59 1.06
CA GLU A 383 16.15 25.84 0.32
C GLU A 383 14.82 25.80 -0.47
N ALA A 384 14.34 26.94 -0.97
CA ALA A 384 13.13 26.96 -1.80
C ALA A 384 13.41 26.34 -3.17
N SER A 385 12.42 25.65 -3.76
CA SER A 385 12.57 25.06 -5.09
C SER A 385 12.60 26.17 -6.15
N THR A 386 13.67 26.19 -6.96
CA THR A 386 13.84 27.10 -8.11
C THR A 386 13.44 26.40 -9.40
N VAL A 387 12.85 27.15 -10.35
CA VAL A 387 12.59 26.60 -11.69
C VAL A 387 13.78 26.88 -12.59
N GLU A 388 14.45 25.81 -12.99
CA GLU A 388 15.67 25.84 -13.80
C GLU A 388 15.54 24.87 -14.97
N PRO A 389 16.00 25.22 -16.19
CA PRO A 389 15.95 24.31 -17.34
C PRO A 389 16.65 22.97 -17.05
N MET A 390 16.28 21.93 -17.79
CA MET A 390 16.98 20.64 -17.70
C MET A 390 18.43 20.78 -18.19
N PRO A 391 19.41 20.11 -17.58
CA PRO A 391 20.79 20.13 -18.03
C PRO A 391 20.91 19.71 -19.51
N GLY A 392 21.52 20.57 -20.33
CA GLY A 392 21.64 20.36 -21.77
C GLY A 392 20.50 20.92 -22.62
N ALA A 393 19.56 21.69 -22.05
CA ALA A 393 18.65 22.51 -22.86
C ALA A 393 19.42 23.64 -23.56
N GLU A 394 19.18 23.80 -24.86
CA GLU A 394 19.77 24.86 -25.71
C GLU A 394 18.68 25.83 -26.17
N SER A 395 19.02 27.12 -26.31
CA SER A 395 18.06 28.17 -26.65
C SER A 395 18.56 29.10 -27.75
N SER A 396 17.69 29.42 -28.71
CA SER A 396 17.91 30.46 -29.72
C SER A 396 16.85 31.55 -29.60
N ARG A 397 17.18 32.79 -30.02
CA ARG A 397 16.26 33.94 -29.93
C ARG A 397 16.15 34.64 -31.27
N ASP A 398 14.92 34.80 -31.76
CA ASP A 398 14.60 35.65 -32.91
C ASP A 398 13.65 36.78 -32.45
N GLY A 399 14.19 38.00 -32.39
CA GLY A 399 13.47 39.19 -31.90
C GLY A 399 12.90 39.01 -30.49
N ALA A 400 11.57 38.83 -30.42
CA ALA A 400 10.79 38.68 -29.20
C ALA A 400 10.43 37.21 -28.86
N THR A 401 10.78 36.25 -29.73
CA THR A 401 10.53 34.82 -29.51
C THR A 401 11.83 34.11 -29.12
N VAL A 402 11.77 33.20 -28.15
CA VAL A 402 12.86 32.27 -27.82
C VAL A 402 12.41 30.84 -28.15
N THR A 403 13.19 30.10 -28.92
CA THR A 403 12.97 28.66 -29.16
C THR A 403 13.98 27.85 -28.34
N VAL A 404 13.50 26.82 -27.64
CA VAL A 404 14.29 25.95 -26.76
C VAL A 404 14.18 24.50 -27.23
N ASP A 405 15.30 23.87 -27.62
CA ASP A 405 15.40 22.41 -27.71
C ASP A 405 15.89 21.88 -26.36
N ALA A 406 15.21 20.86 -25.83
CA ALA A 406 15.49 20.34 -24.50
C ALA A 406 15.58 18.80 -24.51
N PRO A 407 16.56 18.19 -23.83
CA PRO A 407 16.76 16.74 -23.86
C PRO A 407 15.55 15.94 -23.37
N ASP A 408 14.72 15.46 -24.29
CA ASP A 408 13.59 14.60 -23.95
C ASP A 408 14.03 13.12 -23.92
N PRO A 409 13.96 12.42 -22.76
CA PRO A 409 14.21 10.97 -22.72
C PRO A 409 13.14 10.15 -23.47
N ASP A 410 12.04 10.78 -23.88
CA ASP A 410 10.95 10.19 -24.67
C ASP A 410 11.05 10.54 -26.18
N ARG A 411 12.17 11.10 -26.69
CA ARG A 411 12.30 11.70 -28.06
C ARG A 411 11.96 10.79 -29.26
N ASP A 412 11.86 9.48 -29.06
CA ASP A 412 11.37 8.54 -30.09
C ASP A 412 9.82 8.60 -30.29
N GLN A 413 9.12 9.42 -29.50
CA GLN A 413 7.70 9.75 -29.69
C GLN A 413 7.55 10.94 -30.66
N ARG A 414 6.35 11.09 -31.23
CA ARG A 414 6.01 12.19 -32.16
C ARG A 414 6.44 13.56 -31.64
N SER A 415 7.06 14.34 -32.53
CA SER A 415 7.43 15.73 -32.30
C SER A 415 6.22 16.61 -32.02
N GLY A 416 6.40 17.59 -31.14
CA GLY A 416 5.42 18.63 -30.86
C GLY A 416 6.09 19.85 -30.23
N ALA A 417 5.36 20.95 -30.10
CA ALA A 417 5.82 22.14 -29.42
C ALA A 417 4.86 22.58 -28.32
N LEU A 418 5.40 23.23 -27.29
CA LEU A 418 4.62 24.01 -26.35
C LEU A 418 4.98 25.48 -26.53
N ARG A 419 4.05 26.29 -27.07
CA ARG A 419 4.17 27.75 -27.01
C ARG A 419 3.73 28.25 -25.63
N LEU A 420 4.48 29.20 -25.11
CA LEU A 420 4.16 29.95 -23.90
C LEU A 420 4.12 31.44 -24.26
N THR A 421 3.08 32.13 -23.80
CA THR A 421 2.97 33.59 -23.87
C THR A 421 2.55 34.15 -22.51
N ARG A 422 2.86 35.42 -22.23
CA ARG A 422 2.28 36.11 -21.06
C ARG A 422 0.83 36.50 -21.36
N THR A 423 -0.06 36.43 -20.37
CA THR A 423 -1.47 36.83 -20.52
C THR A 423 -1.93 37.68 -19.33
N ASP A 424 -3.05 38.39 -19.47
CA ASP A 424 -3.56 39.30 -18.43
C ASP A 424 -4.18 38.57 -17.23
N ALA A 425 -4.75 37.37 -17.47
CA ALA A 425 -5.48 36.61 -16.46
C ALA A 425 -5.40 35.10 -16.66
N ALA A 426 -5.27 34.40 -15.53
CA ALA A 426 -5.41 32.97 -15.34
C ALA A 426 -5.96 32.75 -13.93
N ASP A 427 -6.64 31.64 -13.65
CA ASP A 427 -7.19 31.37 -12.31
C ASP A 427 -6.45 30.23 -11.60
N GLU A 428 -6.01 29.21 -12.35
CA GLU A 428 -5.09 28.19 -11.85
C GLU A 428 -3.76 28.81 -11.38
N ARG A 429 -3.16 28.22 -10.34
CA ARG A 429 -1.82 28.52 -9.83
C ARG A 429 -0.91 27.29 -9.97
N LEU A 430 0.35 27.49 -10.32
CA LEU A 430 1.40 26.47 -10.26
C LEU A 430 2.57 26.95 -9.37
N ILE A 431 3.21 26.00 -8.68
CA ILE A 431 4.40 26.23 -7.84
C ILE A 431 5.65 25.55 -8.42
N SER A 432 6.84 25.96 -7.97
CA SER A 432 8.13 25.40 -8.43
C SER A 432 8.20 23.88 -8.29
N GLU A 433 7.78 23.35 -7.14
CA GLU A 433 7.78 21.90 -6.86
C GLU A 433 6.92 21.12 -7.86
N GLN A 434 5.89 21.72 -8.47
CA GLN A 434 5.10 21.10 -9.54
C GLN A 434 5.80 21.24 -10.90
N VAL A 435 6.21 22.47 -11.25
CA VAL A 435 6.84 22.79 -12.55
C VAL A 435 8.09 21.95 -12.78
N MET A 436 8.87 21.66 -11.72
CA MET A 436 10.10 20.88 -11.82
C MET A 436 9.89 19.37 -12.07
N GLN A 437 8.68 18.82 -11.88
CA GLN A 437 8.38 17.40 -12.08
C GLN A 437 8.37 17.01 -13.57
N ARG A 438 8.65 15.74 -13.88
CA ARG A 438 8.65 15.18 -15.25
C ARG A 438 7.34 15.43 -16.03
N ARG A 439 6.20 15.60 -15.35
CA ARG A 439 4.93 15.97 -15.99
C ARG A 439 5.01 17.35 -16.67
N PHE A 440 5.64 18.32 -16.03
CA PHE A 440 5.68 19.72 -16.45
C PHE A 440 7.02 20.11 -17.10
N ARG A 441 7.79 19.14 -17.62
CA ARG A 441 9.13 19.39 -18.19
C ARG A 441 9.15 20.49 -19.27
N ALA A 442 8.09 20.62 -20.07
CA ALA A 442 7.97 21.69 -21.06
C ALA A 442 7.81 23.09 -20.40
N LEU A 443 7.10 23.20 -19.27
CA LEU A 443 7.07 24.44 -18.49
C LEU A 443 8.43 24.74 -17.84
N ARG A 444 9.09 23.72 -17.27
CA ARG A 444 10.44 23.84 -16.68
C ARG A 444 11.46 24.41 -17.67
N ASN A 445 11.41 23.94 -18.91
CA ASN A 445 12.33 24.39 -19.97
C ASN A 445 11.91 25.71 -20.63
N GLY A 446 10.65 26.15 -20.49
CA GLY A 446 10.17 27.39 -21.11
C GLY A 446 10.14 28.61 -20.17
N LEU A 447 9.64 28.45 -18.94
CA LEU A 447 9.41 29.56 -18.01
C LEU A 447 10.66 30.41 -17.67
N PRO A 448 11.87 29.84 -17.50
CA PRO A 448 13.08 30.61 -17.22
C PRO A 448 13.50 31.60 -18.32
N PHE A 449 13.05 31.41 -19.57
CA PHE A 449 13.46 32.23 -20.72
C PHE A 449 12.61 33.50 -20.92
N PHE A 450 11.64 33.78 -20.05
CA PHE A 450 10.82 35.01 -20.08
C PHE A 450 11.55 36.26 -19.58
N GLU A 451 12.72 36.55 -20.16
CA GLU A 451 13.52 37.74 -19.88
C GLU A 451 12.93 39.03 -20.52
N SER A 452 13.72 40.11 -20.49
CA SER A 452 13.32 41.42 -21.02
C SER A 452 13.22 41.41 -22.55
N GLY A 453 12.07 41.87 -23.06
CA GLY A 453 11.76 41.89 -24.49
C GLY A 453 11.54 40.51 -25.12
N VAL A 454 11.35 39.46 -24.33
CA VAL A 454 10.78 38.18 -24.79
C VAL A 454 9.28 38.22 -24.51
N GLU A 455 8.47 37.91 -25.52
CA GLU A 455 7.01 37.91 -25.49
C GLU A 455 6.44 36.48 -25.64
N GLU A 456 7.14 35.62 -26.40
CA GLU A 456 6.81 34.21 -26.61
C GLU A 456 8.04 33.32 -26.33
N VAL A 457 7.80 32.14 -25.75
CA VAL A 457 8.79 31.06 -25.67
C VAL A 457 8.20 29.80 -26.30
N VAL A 458 8.91 29.17 -27.22
CA VAL A 458 8.54 27.92 -27.89
C VAL A 458 9.47 26.82 -27.37
N VAL A 459 8.91 25.76 -26.78
CA VAL A 459 9.69 24.61 -26.33
C VAL A 459 9.44 23.45 -27.30
N GLU A 460 10.47 23.06 -28.04
CA GLU A 460 10.47 21.89 -28.91
C GLU A 460 10.59 20.63 -28.06
N THR A 461 9.68 19.67 -28.25
CA THR A 461 9.52 18.52 -27.36
C THR A 461 8.71 17.40 -28.04
N THR A 462 8.12 16.49 -27.27
CA THR A 462 7.21 15.45 -27.77
C THR A 462 5.75 15.86 -27.57
N GLU A 463 4.85 15.37 -28.45
CA GLU A 463 3.39 15.52 -28.34
C GLU A 463 2.89 15.24 -26.91
N ASN A 464 3.34 14.12 -26.34
CA ASN A 464 3.00 13.66 -24.99
C ASN A 464 3.53 14.60 -23.89
N ALA A 465 4.66 15.28 -24.08
CA ALA A 465 5.19 16.25 -23.13
C ALA A 465 4.38 17.56 -23.11
N ALA A 466 3.94 18.03 -24.27
CA ALA A 466 3.10 19.22 -24.41
C ALA A 466 1.67 18.97 -23.89
N GLN A 467 1.03 17.86 -24.31
CA GLN A 467 -0.32 17.47 -23.85
C GLN A 467 -0.38 17.20 -22.34
N ARG A 468 0.70 16.74 -21.70
CA ARG A 468 0.76 16.65 -20.22
C ARG A 468 0.64 18.00 -19.53
N VAL A 469 1.04 19.08 -20.20
CA VAL A 469 0.83 20.45 -19.74
C VAL A 469 -0.58 20.91 -20.08
N THR A 470 -1.03 20.89 -21.34
CA THR A 470 -2.32 21.51 -21.71
C THR A 470 -3.55 20.69 -21.31
N GLY A 471 -3.44 19.37 -21.31
CA GLY A 471 -4.55 18.41 -21.28
C GLY A 471 -4.55 17.56 -22.55
N TYR A 472 -5.11 16.34 -22.49
CA TYR A 472 -5.26 15.50 -23.68
C TYR A 472 -6.46 15.92 -24.54
N ASP A 473 -7.48 16.53 -23.92
CA ASP A 473 -8.70 17.04 -24.58
C ASP A 473 -8.68 18.57 -24.81
N ALA A 474 -7.52 19.22 -24.59
CA ALA A 474 -7.40 20.69 -24.64
C ALA A 474 -6.03 21.13 -25.16
N ASP A 475 -6.05 21.97 -26.22
CA ASP A 475 -4.83 22.55 -26.81
C ASP A 475 -4.27 23.74 -26.01
N VAL A 476 -5.01 24.28 -25.04
CA VAL A 476 -4.68 25.53 -24.33
C VAL A 476 -4.94 25.42 -22.83
N ARG A 477 -3.98 25.88 -22.01
CA ARG A 477 -4.10 26.01 -20.55
C ARG A 477 -3.58 27.36 -20.08
N ARG A 478 -4.23 27.97 -19.08
CA ARG A 478 -3.81 29.25 -18.49
C ARG A 478 -3.56 29.09 -17.00
N PHE A 479 -2.38 29.51 -16.55
CA PHE A 479 -1.94 29.37 -15.15
C PHE A 479 -1.16 30.61 -14.67
N ARG A 480 -1.10 30.80 -13.36
CA ARG A 480 -0.19 31.75 -12.70
C ARG A 480 1.05 31.04 -12.18
N PHE A 481 2.22 31.64 -12.42
CA PHE A 481 3.51 31.24 -11.85
C PHE A 481 4.32 32.49 -11.51
N ASP A 482 5.01 32.51 -10.36
CA ASP A 482 5.78 33.68 -9.86
C ASP A 482 5.03 35.03 -10.01
N GLY A 483 3.77 35.05 -9.58
CA GLY A 483 2.91 36.25 -9.63
C GLY A 483 2.47 36.72 -11.03
N ARG A 484 2.84 36.02 -12.10
CA ARG A 484 2.49 36.35 -13.50
C ARG A 484 1.58 35.29 -14.10
N ALA A 485 0.67 35.69 -15.01
CA ALA A 485 -0.18 34.76 -15.74
C ALA A 485 0.41 34.43 -17.13
N TYR A 486 0.24 33.18 -17.54
CA TYR A 486 0.74 32.63 -18.79
C TYR A 486 -0.36 31.84 -19.52
N GLU A 487 -0.34 31.87 -20.85
CA GLU A 487 -1.06 30.91 -21.69
C GLU A 487 -0.04 29.92 -22.29
N ALA A 488 -0.27 28.63 -22.04
CA ALA A 488 0.42 27.52 -22.69
C ALA A 488 -0.46 26.95 -23.79
N ARG A 489 0.12 26.68 -24.95
CA ARG A 489 -0.54 26.10 -26.12
C ARG A 489 0.27 24.95 -26.71
N TYR A 490 -0.39 23.82 -26.95
CA TYR A 490 0.14 22.71 -27.71
C TYR A 490 0.10 23.02 -29.21
N GLU A 491 1.17 22.71 -29.92
CA GLU A 491 1.18 22.61 -31.38
C GLU A 491 1.71 21.24 -31.79
N ALA A 492 0.97 20.55 -32.65
CA ALA A 492 1.43 19.31 -33.26
C ALA A 492 2.67 19.59 -34.14
N GLY A 493 3.64 18.66 -34.12
CA GLY A 493 4.69 18.64 -35.13
C GLY A 493 4.13 18.37 -36.53
N PRO A 494 4.91 18.59 -37.60
CA PRO A 494 4.55 18.10 -38.91
C PRO A 494 4.42 16.57 -38.89
N ASP A 495 3.40 16.02 -39.56
CA ASP A 495 3.31 14.59 -39.83
C ASP A 495 4.52 14.13 -40.68
N GLU A 496 5.24 13.10 -40.25
CA GLU A 496 6.33 12.42 -40.98
C GLU A 496 5.85 11.21 -41.80
#